data_AF-A0A7K8EUT4-F1
#
_entry.id   AF-A0A7K8EUT4-F1
#
_cell.length_a   1.000
_cell.length_b   1.000
_cell.length_c   1.000
_cell.angle_alpha   90.00
_cell.angle_beta   90.00
_cell.angle_gamma   90.00
#
_symmetry.space_group_name_H-M   'P 1'
#
loop_
_entity.id
_entity.type
_entity.pdbx_description
1 polymer ?
#
loop_
_entity_poly.entity_id
_entity_poly.type
_entity_poly.pdbx_seq_one_letter_code
_entity_poly.pdbx_strand_id
1 'polypeptide(L)'
;CCLPGCECVWSDWFDTTYPDASDKNSGDYETFENIWNKFPSWECAKVENVSCRAQKFPDTPIADLGQKVECSVDVGLICNNKDQQIGGIIPMPVCLNYEISVCCTPNYPECLTTPSTPSTTPSTASTTTSSVSTPISTTAPTPTAEPTSSSTTPTTSTTTTTLPPSSTTTSGSTSQTTPT
;
A
#
# COMPACT_ATOMS: atom_id res chain seq x y z
N CYS A 1 30.04 5.44 7.91
CA CYS A 1 29.85 5.83 9.32
C CYS A 1 28.45 6.40 9.45
N CYS A 2 27.56 5.75 10.23
CA CYS A 2 26.31 6.38 10.63
C CYS A 2 26.65 7.27 11.83
N LEU A 3 26.47 8.58 11.70
CA LEU A 3 26.70 9.51 12.81
C LEU A 3 25.59 9.25 13.85
N PRO A 4 25.94 9.01 15.13
CA PRO A 4 24.95 8.82 16.17
C PRO A 4 24.06 10.06 16.27
N GLY A 5 22.74 9.89 16.09
CA GLY A 5 21.76 11.00 16.04
C GLY A 5 21.18 11.31 14.66
N CYS A 6 21.62 10.60 13.61
CA CYS A 6 21.07 10.71 12.25
C CYS A 6 20.16 9.53 11.87
N GLU A 7 19.73 8.75 12.84
CA GLU A 7 18.71 7.72 12.64
C GLU A 7 17.35 8.38 12.41
N CYS A 8 16.51 7.76 11.59
CA CYS A 8 15.18 8.30 11.35
C CYS A 8 14.31 8.18 12.61
N VAL A 9 13.60 9.25 12.93
CA VAL A 9 12.67 9.31 14.06
C VAL A 9 11.26 9.24 13.52
N TRP A 10 10.47 8.32 14.05
CA TRP A 10 9.06 8.22 13.70
C TRP A 10 8.27 9.39 14.28
N SER A 11 7.43 10.01 13.44
CA SER A 11 6.46 10.99 13.87
C SER A 11 5.30 10.33 14.62
N ASP A 12 4.50 11.15 15.31
CA ASP A 12 3.12 10.80 15.61
C ASP A 12 2.33 10.54 14.32
N TRP A 13 1.14 9.96 14.46
CA TRP A 13 0.25 9.70 13.34
C TRP A 13 -0.39 11.00 12.84
N PHE A 14 -0.26 11.24 11.54
CA PHE A 14 -0.93 12.31 10.82
C PHE A 14 -2.25 11.80 10.23
N ASP A 15 -3.31 12.54 10.51
CA ASP A 15 -4.68 12.37 10.02
C ASP A 15 -5.15 13.78 9.59
N THR A 16 -5.00 14.10 8.31
CA THR A 16 -5.13 15.42 7.72
C THR A 16 -6.43 15.55 6.91
N THR A 17 -6.86 14.47 6.28
CA THR A 17 -8.03 14.41 5.41
C THR A 17 -9.00 13.32 5.83
N TYR A 18 -10.21 13.34 5.27
CA TYR A 18 -11.24 12.36 5.57
C TYR A 18 -12.04 12.03 4.31
N PRO A 19 -12.36 10.75 4.05
CA PRO A 19 -13.13 10.38 2.88
C PRO A 19 -14.60 10.80 3.01
N ASP A 20 -15.11 11.48 1.98
CA ASP A 20 -16.55 11.78 1.86
C ASP A 20 -17.24 10.62 1.13
N ALA A 21 -18.09 9.89 1.85
CA ALA A 21 -18.84 8.77 1.31
C ALA A 21 -19.86 9.17 0.22
N SER A 22 -20.20 10.45 0.11
CA SER A 22 -21.16 10.97 -0.87
C SER A 22 -20.50 11.39 -2.19
N ASP A 23 -19.18 11.56 -2.22
CA ASP A 23 -18.42 11.98 -3.40
C ASP A 23 -17.42 10.91 -3.86
N LYS A 24 -17.62 10.44 -5.09
CA LYS A 24 -16.73 9.45 -5.72
C LYS A 24 -15.35 10.02 -6.06
N ASN A 25 -15.22 11.34 -6.21
CA ASN A 25 -13.94 12.01 -6.44
C ASN A 25 -13.22 12.35 -5.13
N SER A 26 -13.89 12.17 -3.98
CA SER A 26 -13.26 12.24 -2.68
C SER A 26 -12.43 10.98 -2.41
N GLY A 27 -11.77 10.97 -1.28
CA GLY A 27 -10.84 9.94 -0.86
C GLY A 27 -10.14 10.37 0.41
N ASP A 28 -9.07 9.67 0.73
CA ASP A 28 -8.25 9.97 1.88
C ASP A 28 -6.78 10.11 1.46
N TYR A 29 -6.14 11.18 1.90
CA TYR A 29 -4.95 11.76 1.30
C TYR A 29 -4.00 12.29 2.39
N GLU A 30 -3.32 11.39 3.08
CA GLU A 30 -2.22 11.75 3.98
C GLU A 30 -0.92 11.98 3.19
N THR A 31 -0.97 12.93 2.26
CA THR A 31 0.17 13.32 1.44
C THR A 31 1.09 14.27 2.19
N PHE A 32 2.38 14.29 1.84
CA PHE A 32 3.31 15.24 2.48
C PHE A 32 2.91 16.70 2.28
N GLU A 33 2.29 17.04 1.13
CA GLU A 33 1.71 18.36 0.89
C GLU A 33 0.62 18.70 1.92
N ASN A 34 -0.34 17.78 2.16
CA ASN A 34 -1.42 18.00 3.13
C ASN A 34 -0.87 18.07 4.56
N ILE A 35 0.11 17.23 4.89
CA ILE A 35 0.76 17.21 6.20
C ILE A 35 1.50 18.52 6.44
N TRP A 36 2.32 19.02 5.51
CA TRP A 36 3.04 20.30 5.68
C TRP A 36 2.09 21.49 5.74
N ASN A 37 0.99 21.45 4.98
CA ASN A 37 -0.04 22.50 5.04
C ASN A 37 -0.75 22.54 6.41
N LYS A 38 -1.04 21.37 7.01
CA LYS A 38 -1.73 21.28 8.31
C LYS A 38 -0.78 21.43 9.51
N PHE A 39 0.48 21.00 9.35
CA PHE A 39 1.52 20.98 10.39
C PHE A 39 2.79 21.71 9.91
N PRO A 40 2.76 23.03 9.72
CA PRO A 40 3.88 23.79 9.17
C PRO A 40 5.13 23.81 10.06
N SER A 41 5.00 23.46 11.34
CA SER A 41 6.13 23.32 12.28
C SER A 41 6.79 21.94 12.25
N TRP A 42 6.22 20.97 11.53
CA TRP A 42 6.82 19.66 11.40
C TRP A 42 7.88 19.69 10.30
N GLU A 43 9.14 19.65 10.72
CA GLU A 43 10.28 19.68 9.81
C GLU A 43 10.77 18.27 9.54
N CYS A 44 10.87 17.93 8.25
CA CYS A 44 11.44 16.67 7.83
C CYS A 44 12.46 16.87 6.70
N ALA A 45 13.74 16.57 6.97
CA ALA A 45 14.79 16.79 5.98
C ALA A 45 14.81 15.70 4.90
N LYS A 46 14.53 14.46 5.31
CA LYS A 46 14.39 13.32 4.40
C LYS A 46 13.46 12.28 5.01
N VAL A 47 12.48 11.86 4.22
CA VAL A 47 11.63 10.70 4.52
C VAL A 47 12.42 9.44 4.20
N GLU A 48 12.69 8.61 5.21
CA GLU A 48 13.38 7.32 5.03
C GLU A 48 12.38 6.17 4.92
N ASN A 49 11.26 6.27 5.62
CA ASN A 49 10.23 5.24 5.61
C ASN A 49 8.86 5.82 6.02
N VAL A 50 7.80 5.10 5.70
CA VAL A 50 6.42 5.45 6.08
C VAL A 50 5.71 4.23 6.65
N SER A 51 4.76 4.48 7.55
CA SER A 51 3.84 3.49 8.07
C SER A 51 2.43 4.02 7.89
N CYS A 52 1.56 3.23 7.29
CA CYS A 52 0.17 3.60 7.01
C CYS A 52 -0.76 2.59 7.67
N ARG A 53 -1.83 3.06 8.30
CA ARG A 53 -2.85 2.19 8.90
C ARG A 53 -4.24 2.80 8.80
N ALA A 54 -5.27 1.97 8.84
CA ALA A 54 -6.64 2.46 9.00
C ALA A 54 -6.89 2.77 10.48
N GLN A 55 -7.40 3.97 10.77
CA GLN A 55 -7.63 4.44 12.15
C GLN A 55 -8.54 3.49 12.95
N LYS A 56 -9.55 2.91 12.28
CA LYS A 56 -10.50 1.95 12.91
C LYS A 56 -9.98 0.51 12.97
N PHE A 57 -8.91 0.19 12.24
CA PHE A 57 -8.33 -1.14 12.16
C PHE A 57 -6.80 -1.07 12.26
N PRO A 58 -6.25 -0.55 13.39
CA PRO A 58 -4.82 -0.28 13.50
C PRO A 58 -3.95 -1.55 13.50
N ASP A 59 -4.52 -2.68 13.92
CA ASP A 59 -3.84 -3.98 13.98
C ASP A 59 -3.99 -4.79 12.69
N THR A 60 -4.80 -4.31 11.74
CA THR A 60 -5.02 -5.00 10.46
C THR A 60 -4.07 -4.41 9.41
N PRO A 61 -3.21 -5.24 8.77
CA PRO A 61 -2.37 -4.79 7.69
C PRO A 61 -3.19 -4.17 6.55
N ILE A 62 -2.68 -3.09 5.95
CA ILE A 62 -3.42 -2.34 4.93
C ILE A 62 -3.82 -3.21 3.73
N ALA A 63 -2.96 -4.19 3.38
CA ALA A 63 -3.20 -5.14 2.30
C ALA A 63 -4.39 -6.08 2.56
N ASP A 64 -4.70 -6.35 3.84
CA ASP A 64 -5.79 -7.25 4.24
C ASP A 64 -7.14 -6.52 4.34
N LEU A 65 -7.15 -5.19 4.29
CA LEU A 65 -8.38 -4.38 4.29
C LEU A 65 -9.18 -4.53 2.99
N GLY A 66 -8.53 -4.97 1.91
CA GLY A 66 -9.15 -5.13 0.59
C GLY A 66 -9.40 -3.81 -0.14
N GLN A 67 -8.76 -2.71 0.30
CA GLN A 67 -8.83 -1.40 -0.35
C GLN A 67 -7.60 -1.14 -1.21
N LYS A 68 -7.79 -0.40 -2.30
CA LYS A 68 -6.68 0.06 -3.13
C LYS A 68 -6.12 1.35 -2.51
N VAL A 69 -4.99 1.20 -1.80
CA VAL A 69 -4.30 2.30 -1.12
C VAL A 69 -2.85 2.32 -1.59
N GLU A 70 -2.35 3.50 -1.93
CA GLU A 70 -0.93 3.75 -2.12
C GLU A 70 -0.36 4.30 -0.82
N CYS A 71 0.70 3.66 -0.32
CA CYS A 71 1.46 4.10 0.85
C CYS A 71 2.94 4.07 0.46
N SER A 72 3.54 5.23 0.22
CA SER A 72 4.92 5.33 -0.27
C SER A 72 5.67 6.51 0.35
N VAL A 73 7.00 6.39 0.31
CA VAL A 73 7.92 7.44 0.81
C VAL A 73 7.98 8.66 -0.12
N ASP A 74 7.46 8.55 -1.34
CA ASP A 74 7.50 9.63 -2.34
C ASP A 74 6.29 10.56 -2.23
N VAL A 75 5.10 10.00 -2.00
CA VAL A 75 3.83 10.77 -1.99
C VAL A 75 3.12 10.79 -0.64
N GLY A 76 3.41 9.85 0.26
CA GLY A 76 2.65 9.62 1.48
C GLY A 76 1.56 8.56 1.26
N LEU A 77 0.34 8.84 1.75
CA LEU A 77 -0.81 7.95 1.60
C LEU A 77 -1.84 8.54 0.62
N ILE A 78 -2.29 7.72 -0.32
CA ILE A 78 -3.39 8.06 -1.25
C ILE A 78 -4.39 6.91 -1.32
N CYS A 79 -5.63 7.21 -0.97
CA CYS A 79 -6.79 6.38 -1.23
C CYS A 79 -7.83 7.19 -2.01
N ASN A 80 -8.29 6.67 -3.16
CA ASN A 80 -9.32 7.32 -3.97
C ASN A 80 -10.64 6.54 -3.85
N ASN A 81 -11.77 7.19 -3.56
CA ASN A 81 -13.07 6.52 -3.49
C ASN A 81 -13.45 5.87 -4.82
N LYS A 82 -13.18 6.55 -5.95
CA LYS A 82 -13.45 6.05 -7.31
C LYS A 82 -12.79 4.71 -7.63
N ASP A 83 -11.71 4.36 -6.95
CA ASP A 83 -10.93 3.15 -7.17
C ASP A 83 -11.36 1.99 -6.26
N GLN A 84 -12.19 2.26 -5.25
CA GLN A 84 -12.65 1.24 -4.31
C GLN A 84 -13.78 0.41 -4.89
N GLN A 85 -13.77 -0.86 -4.55
CA GLN A 85 -14.81 -1.81 -4.91
C GLN A 85 -15.49 -2.32 -3.64
N ILE A 86 -16.73 -2.80 -3.78
CA ILE A 86 -17.40 -3.52 -2.71
C ILE A 86 -16.66 -4.84 -2.51
N GLY A 87 -16.08 -5.06 -1.33
CA GLY A 87 -15.29 -6.25 -1.03
C GLY A 87 -14.33 -6.02 0.14
N GLY A 88 -13.77 -7.11 0.68
CA GLY A 88 -12.92 -7.04 1.88
C GLY A 88 -13.72 -6.92 3.17
N ILE A 89 -13.15 -6.26 4.19
CA ILE A 89 -13.81 -6.11 5.50
C ILE A 89 -14.90 -5.02 5.51
N ILE A 90 -14.95 -4.14 4.49
CA ILE A 90 -15.88 -3.02 4.41
C ILE A 90 -16.89 -3.20 3.26
N PRO A 91 -18.21 -3.13 3.52
CA PRO A 91 -19.23 -3.36 2.49
C PRO A 91 -19.54 -2.12 1.62
N MET A 92 -18.64 -1.14 1.52
CA MET A 92 -18.87 0.12 0.79
C MET A 92 -17.67 0.48 -0.11
N PRO A 93 -17.90 1.02 -1.32
CA PRO A 93 -16.85 1.45 -2.24
C PRO A 93 -16.33 2.85 -1.88
N VAL A 94 -15.90 3.03 -0.63
CA VAL A 94 -15.40 4.30 -0.06
C VAL A 94 -14.16 3.99 0.74
N CYS A 95 -13.14 4.83 0.66
CA CYS A 95 -11.93 4.73 1.47
C CYS A 95 -12.26 4.67 2.97
N LEU A 96 -11.49 3.88 3.71
CA LEU A 96 -11.43 4.02 5.16
C LEU A 96 -10.72 5.33 5.52
N ASN A 97 -10.90 5.76 6.77
CA ASN A 97 -10.04 6.79 7.33
C ASN A 97 -8.69 6.18 7.69
N TYR A 98 -7.63 6.68 7.08
CA TYR A 98 -6.26 6.27 7.29
C TYR A 98 -5.48 7.35 8.04
N GLU A 99 -4.34 6.93 8.54
CA GLU A 99 -3.35 7.81 9.13
C GLU A 99 -1.96 7.31 8.74
N ILE A 100 -1.00 8.24 8.70
CA ILE A 100 0.39 7.97 8.32
C ILE A 100 1.36 8.40 9.43
N SER A 101 2.33 7.56 9.75
CA SER A 101 3.50 7.91 10.54
C SER A 101 4.72 7.90 9.61
N VAL A 102 5.64 8.83 9.79
CA VAL A 102 6.75 9.07 8.89
C VAL A 102 8.06 8.94 9.65
N CYS A 103 8.96 8.07 9.19
CA CYS A 103 10.31 7.97 9.73
C CYS A 103 11.17 9.03 9.04
N CYS A 104 11.50 10.07 9.77
CA CYS A 104 12.19 11.23 9.22
C CYS A 104 13.60 11.40 9.78
N THR A 105 14.55 11.66 8.89
CA THR A 105 15.90 12.12 9.26
C THR A 105 15.82 13.60 9.69
N PRO A 106 16.32 13.96 10.89
CA PRO A 106 16.28 15.33 11.39
C PRO A 106 17.12 16.28 10.52
N ASN A 107 16.73 17.54 10.49
CA ASN A 107 17.39 18.60 9.70
C ASN A 107 18.68 19.11 10.36
N TYR A 108 19.63 18.19 10.58
CA TYR A 108 20.98 18.54 11.00
C TYR A 108 21.95 18.39 9.83
N PRO A 109 22.85 19.38 9.61
CA PRO A 109 23.79 19.34 8.49
C PRO A 109 24.73 18.12 8.55
N GLU A 110 24.95 17.56 9.74
CA GLU A 110 25.75 16.35 9.94
C GLU A 110 25.05 15.09 9.39
N CYS A 111 23.72 15.09 9.32
CA CYS A 111 22.92 13.95 8.86
C CYS A 111 22.69 13.96 7.34
N LEU A 112 22.81 15.14 6.71
CA LEU A 112 22.68 15.32 5.28
C LEU A 112 24.03 15.04 4.62
N THR A 113 24.36 13.75 4.45
CA THR A 113 25.63 13.35 3.82
C THR A 113 25.71 13.91 2.41
N THR A 114 26.66 14.82 2.15
CA THR A 114 26.93 15.36 0.82
C THR A 114 27.52 14.23 -0.05
N PRO A 115 27.06 14.03 -1.31
CA PRO A 115 27.70 13.06 -2.20
C PRO A 115 29.18 13.39 -2.34
N SER A 116 30.06 12.53 -1.82
CA SER A 116 31.49 12.66 -2.05
C SER A 116 31.72 12.40 -3.54
N THR A 117 32.17 13.43 -4.26
CA THR A 117 32.61 13.33 -5.65
C THR A 117 33.63 12.19 -5.76
N PRO A 118 33.46 11.20 -6.64
CA PRO A 118 34.47 10.18 -6.83
C PRO A 118 35.73 10.83 -7.39
N SER A 119 36.81 10.82 -6.60
CA SER A 119 38.14 11.20 -7.08
C SER A 119 38.60 10.14 -8.08
N THR A 120 38.51 10.46 -9.37
CA THR A 120 39.04 9.64 -10.46
C THR A 120 40.56 9.61 -10.33
N THR A 121 41.08 8.53 -9.77
CA THR A 121 42.52 8.23 -9.81
C THR A 121 42.83 7.66 -11.20
N PRO A 122 43.78 8.22 -11.98
CA PRO A 122 44.14 7.66 -13.28
C PRO A 122 44.91 6.34 -13.07
N SER A 123 44.25 5.21 -13.34
CA SER A 123 44.89 3.90 -13.38
C SER A 123 45.76 3.80 -14.63
N THR A 124 47.07 3.69 -14.43
CA THR A 124 48.07 3.51 -15.48
C THR A 124 47.77 2.23 -16.28
N ALA A 125 47.66 2.38 -17.60
CA ALA A 125 47.53 1.29 -18.54
C ALA A 125 48.78 0.39 -18.50
N SER A 126 48.58 -0.91 -18.34
CA SER A 126 49.58 -1.92 -18.69
C SER A 126 48.99 -2.83 -19.76
N THR A 127 49.47 -2.60 -20.98
CA THR A 127 49.25 -3.41 -22.17
C THR A 127 49.88 -4.79 -21.96
N THR A 128 49.12 -5.86 -22.15
CA THR A 128 49.72 -7.16 -22.51
C THR A 128 48.85 -7.84 -23.55
N THR A 129 49.30 -7.71 -24.78
CA THR A 129 48.84 -8.41 -25.97
C THR A 129 49.30 -9.86 -25.88
N SER A 130 48.39 -10.83 -26.05
CA SER A 130 48.69 -12.15 -26.62
C SER A 130 47.39 -12.83 -27.05
N SER A 131 47.52 -13.64 -28.09
CA SER A 131 46.57 -13.79 -29.18
C SER A 131 46.17 -15.24 -29.41
N VAL A 132 45.02 -15.42 -30.07
CA VAL A 132 44.57 -16.56 -30.91
C VAL A 132 44.10 -17.84 -30.21
N SER A 133 42.81 -18.17 -30.32
CA SER A 133 42.28 -19.24 -31.20
C SER A 133 40.81 -19.58 -30.87
N THR A 134 39.92 -19.34 -31.84
CA THR A 134 38.58 -19.94 -32.05
C THR A 134 38.70 -21.41 -32.50
N PRO A 135 37.66 -22.30 -32.43
CA PRO A 135 36.34 -22.06 -33.04
C PRO A 135 35.07 -22.61 -32.36
N ILE A 136 33.98 -21.90 -32.68
CA ILE A 136 32.58 -22.30 -32.92
C ILE A 136 32.15 -23.78 -32.71
N SER A 137 31.05 -23.95 -31.97
CA SER A 137 29.87 -24.80 -32.27
C SER A 137 28.75 -24.44 -31.28
N THR A 138 27.73 -23.66 -31.63
CA THR A 138 26.48 -24.02 -32.32
C THR A 138 25.64 -25.07 -31.58
N THR A 139 24.60 -24.65 -30.86
CA THR A 139 23.20 -25.10 -31.09
C THR A 139 22.20 -24.26 -30.29
N ALA A 140 21.23 -23.70 -31.01
CA ALA A 140 20.05 -23.00 -30.51
C ALA A 140 18.89 -24.01 -30.28
N PRO A 141 17.77 -23.61 -29.65
CA PRO A 141 16.87 -24.52 -28.95
C PRO A 141 15.91 -25.28 -29.87
N THR A 142 15.58 -26.50 -29.48
CA THR A 142 14.56 -27.35 -30.08
C THR A 142 13.18 -26.95 -29.54
N PRO A 143 12.18 -26.60 -30.37
CA PRO A 143 10.79 -26.59 -29.95
C PRO A 143 10.18 -27.97 -30.21
N THR A 144 9.87 -28.71 -29.15
CA THR A 144 9.09 -29.95 -29.27
C THR A 144 7.61 -29.63 -29.22
N ALA A 145 6.93 -30.09 -30.26
CA ALA A 145 5.52 -29.96 -30.52
C ALA A 145 4.64 -30.68 -29.49
N GLU A 146 3.48 -30.05 -29.25
CA GLU A 146 2.21 -30.67 -28.84
C GLU A 146 1.90 -31.90 -29.71
N PRO A 147 1.16 -32.90 -29.19
CA PRO A 147 -0.26 -32.88 -29.51
C PRO A 147 -1.21 -33.48 -28.44
N THR A 148 -2.47 -33.07 -28.55
CA THR A 148 -3.72 -33.84 -28.38
C THR A 148 -4.31 -34.12 -26.99
N SER A 149 -5.46 -33.47 -26.77
CA SER A 149 -6.81 -34.03 -26.52
C SER A 149 -7.04 -35.11 -25.47
N SER A 150 -7.79 -34.74 -24.43
CA SER A 150 -8.95 -35.46 -23.88
C SER A 150 -9.72 -34.47 -22.99
N SER A 151 -10.85 -33.90 -23.44
CA SER A 151 -12.22 -34.43 -23.32
C SER A 151 -12.48 -35.21 -22.04
N THR A 152 -13.13 -34.57 -21.06
CA THR A 152 -14.22 -35.18 -20.28
C THR A 152 -15.11 -34.11 -19.66
N THR A 153 -16.39 -34.42 -19.72
CA THR A 153 -17.64 -33.68 -19.53
C THR A 153 -17.87 -33.19 -18.09
N PRO A 154 -18.71 -32.15 -17.86
CA PRO A 154 -19.00 -31.61 -16.53
C PRO A 154 -19.88 -32.54 -15.68
N THR A 155 -19.56 -32.64 -14.40
CA THR A 155 -20.45 -33.25 -13.39
C THR A 155 -21.25 -32.16 -12.69
N THR A 156 -22.52 -32.06 -13.07
CA THR A 156 -23.57 -31.37 -12.34
C THR A 156 -23.78 -32.03 -10.98
N SER A 157 -23.84 -31.24 -9.91
CA SER A 157 -24.41 -31.69 -8.63
C SER A 157 -25.18 -30.52 -8.02
N THR A 158 -26.46 -30.48 -8.37
CA THR A 158 -27.53 -29.77 -7.69
C THR A 158 -27.71 -30.33 -6.28
N THR A 159 -27.60 -29.49 -5.27
CA THR A 159 -28.19 -29.75 -3.95
C THR A 159 -29.02 -28.55 -3.54
N THR A 160 -30.28 -28.58 -3.97
CA THR A 160 -31.39 -27.82 -3.41
C THR A 160 -31.64 -28.34 -2.00
N THR A 161 -31.41 -27.52 -0.98
CA THR A 161 -31.94 -27.78 0.37
C THR A 161 -32.92 -26.67 0.69
N THR A 162 -34.20 -27.04 0.62
CA THR A 162 -35.38 -26.23 0.91
C THR A 162 -35.89 -26.62 2.29
N LEU A 163 -36.03 -25.69 3.24
CA LEU A 163 -36.92 -25.75 4.44
C LEU A 163 -36.67 -24.54 5.35
N PRO A 164 -37.62 -24.14 6.22
CA PRO A 164 -38.94 -23.51 5.97
C PRO A 164 -39.01 -22.06 6.54
N PRO A 165 -40.08 -21.29 6.31
CA PRO A 165 -40.26 -19.98 6.96
C PRO A 165 -40.64 -20.16 8.43
N SER A 166 -39.92 -19.51 9.34
CA SER A 166 -40.34 -19.40 10.74
C SER A 166 -41.12 -18.11 10.93
N SER A 167 -42.40 -18.27 11.24
CA SER A 167 -43.35 -17.22 11.58
C SER A 167 -43.33 -16.88 13.06
N THR A 168 -43.67 -15.61 13.35
CA THR A 168 -44.29 -15.07 14.57
C THR A 168 -43.50 -15.05 15.88
N THR A 169 -43.30 -13.84 16.41
CA THR A 169 -43.96 -13.46 17.69
C THR A 169 -44.03 -11.95 17.86
N THR A 170 -45.23 -11.53 18.25
CA THR A 170 -45.71 -10.19 18.58
C THR A 170 -45.10 -9.70 19.89
N SER A 171 -44.48 -8.51 19.89
CA SER A 171 -44.20 -7.76 21.12
C SER A 171 -45.19 -6.61 21.22
N GLY A 172 -46.14 -6.74 22.16
CA GLY A 172 -46.94 -5.63 22.63
C GLY A 172 -46.08 -4.65 23.43
N SER A 173 -46.29 -3.36 23.22
CA SER A 173 -45.86 -2.33 24.15
C SER A 173 -47.03 -1.37 24.37
N THR A 174 -47.54 -1.44 25.60
CA THR A 174 -48.45 -0.50 26.26
C THR A 174 -47.80 0.88 26.34
N SER A 175 -48.40 1.90 25.72
CA SER A 175 -48.18 3.29 26.09
C SER A 175 -49.38 3.83 26.86
N GLN A 176 -49.10 4.14 28.10
CA GLN A 176 -49.99 4.69 29.10
C GLN A 176 -50.03 6.22 28.93
N THR A 177 -51.25 6.75 28.94
CA THR A 177 -51.62 8.17 28.94
C THR A 177 -51.35 8.81 30.31
N THR A 178 -50.79 10.02 30.35
CA THR A 178 -51.09 11.01 31.41
C THR A 178 -50.86 12.43 30.86
N PRO A 179 -51.83 13.35 30.97
CA PRO A 179 -51.67 14.75 30.59
C PRO A 179 -51.20 15.62 31.77
N THR A 180 -50.53 16.72 31.46
CA THR A 180 -50.46 17.94 32.27
C THR A 180 -50.73 19.12 31.36
#